data_AF-A0A973SFH7-F1
#
_entry.id   AF-A0A973SFH7-F1
#
_cell.length_a   1.000
_cell.length_b   1.000
_cell.length_c   1.000
_cell.angle_alpha   90.00
_cell.angle_beta   90.00
_cell.angle_gamma   90.00
#
_symmetry.space_group_name_H-M   'P 1'
#
loop_
_entity.id
_entity.type
_entity.pdbx_description
1 polymer ?
#
loop_
_entity_poly.entity_id
_entity_poly.type
_entity_poly.pdbx_seq_one_letter_code
_entity_poly.pdbx_strand_id
1 'polypeptide(L)'
;MTGYPPLSEALRSNEALVSVARAARTIHDLSVSFTDREAYEWHPLETCRPVRDLEIIGHGDLAPWNMVFDGTEVTGVIDWDAAGPMTRSWDMAYLAVQFVPFHLGDDISSWGWDTPPDRRARLALLCDAYGGLDPQDVVDDAIVRLQSIGMFLRQHIKAGDPRFEVQRRERHDRGFLAAAANLAAHRDSLLDPESR
;
A
#
# COMPACT_ATOMS: atom_id res chain seq x y z
N MET A 1 -0.71 -18.83 5.49
CA MET A 1 -1.15 -18.69 4.08
C MET A 1 -1.09 -17.22 3.69
N THR A 2 -0.96 -16.87 2.41
CA THR A 2 -1.10 -15.47 1.98
C THR A 2 -2.57 -15.06 1.88
N GLY A 3 -2.85 -13.76 1.90
CA GLY A 3 -4.21 -13.23 1.79
C GLY A 3 -4.55 -12.88 0.34
N TYR A 4 -5.67 -13.39 -0.18
CA TYR A 4 -6.24 -12.92 -1.44
C TYR A 4 -7.66 -12.40 -1.22
N PRO A 5 -8.05 -11.30 -1.88
CA PRO A 5 -9.42 -10.82 -1.88
C PRO A 5 -10.41 -11.90 -2.40
N PRO A 6 -11.62 -12.01 -1.81
CA PRO A 6 -12.09 -11.28 -0.63
C PRO A 6 -11.36 -11.74 0.65
N LEU A 7 -10.89 -10.78 1.45
CA LEU A 7 -10.14 -11.08 2.68
C LEU A 7 -11.07 -11.69 3.74
N SER A 8 -10.56 -12.71 4.44
CA SER A 8 -11.28 -13.32 5.57
C SER A 8 -11.52 -12.29 6.69
N GLU A 9 -12.49 -12.55 7.55
CA GLU A 9 -12.75 -11.69 8.73
C GLU A 9 -11.51 -11.51 9.60
N ALA A 10 -10.74 -12.59 9.80
CA ALA A 10 -9.47 -12.54 10.52
C ALA A 10 -8.48 -11.57 9.89
N LEU A 11 -8.31 -11.58 8.56
CA LEU A 11 -7.38 -10.67 7.87
C LEU A 11 -7.88 -9.23 7.77
N ARG A 12 -9.20 -9.02 7.88
CA ARG A 12 -9.83 -7.68 7.95
C ARG A 12 -9.83 -7.09 9.36
N SER A 13 -9.54 -7.88 10.38
CA SER A 13 -9.56 -7.47 11.78
C SER A 13 -8.58 -6.34 12.11
N ASN A 14 -8.77 -5.72 13.28
CA ASN A 14 -7.82 -4.71 13.78
C ASN A 14 -6.53 -5.39 14.29
N GLU A 15 -6.64 -6.61 14.80
CA GLU A 15 -5.52 -7.44 15.24
C GLU A 15 -4.56 -7.72 14.08
N ALA A 16 -5.09 -8.13 12.92
CA ALA A 16 -4.29 -8.32 11.72
C ALA A 16 -3.67 -7.00 11.22
N LEU A 17 -4.42 -5.90 11.25
CA LEU A 17 -3.92 -4.57 10.87
C LEU A 17 -2.71 -4.15 11.72
N VAL A 18 -2.76 -4.39 13.03
CA VAL A 18 -1.67 -4.10 13.96
C VAL A 18 -0.46 -5.00 13.67
N SER A 19 -0.68 -6.30 13.43
CA SER A 19 0.41 -7.23 13.11
C SER A 19 1.12 -6.83 11.80
N VAL A 20 0.35 -6.45 10.78
CA VAL A 20 0.85 -5.94 9.49
C VAL A 20 1.69 -4.67 9.66
N ALA A 21 1.22 -3.68 10.42
CA ALA A 21 1.97 -2.45 10.70
C ALA A 21 3.31 -2.74 11.40
N ARG A 22 3.31 -3.66 12.38
CA ARG A 22 4.52 -4.04 13.12
C ARG A 22 5.51 -4.82 12.27
N ALA A 23 5.03 -5.70 11.40
CA ALA A 23 5.87 -6.42 10.45
C ALA A 23 6.56 -5.43 9.50
N ALA A 24 5.82 -4.48 8.93
CA ALA A 24 6.37 -3.43 8.08
C ALA A 24 7.41 -2.58 8.84
N ARG A 25 7.11 -2.19 10.09
CA ARG A 25 8.07 -1.46 10.94
C ARG A 25 9.36 -2.24 11.16
N THR A 26 9.25 -3.54 11.46
CA THR A 26 10.39 -4.43 11.68
C THR A 26 11.28 -4.52 10.44
N ILE A 27 10.68 -4.69 9.26
CA ILE A 27 11.40 -4.69 7.98
C ILE A 27 12.16 -3.39 7.78
N HIS A 28 11.48 -2.25 7.97
CA HIS A 28 12.05 -0.93 7.79
C HIS A 28 13.20 -0.65 8.75
N ASP A 29 13.09 -1.04 10.03
CA ASP A 29 14.14 -0.83 11.01
C ASP A 29 15.38 -1.69 10.71
N LEU A 30 15.17 -2.93 10.26
CA LEU A 30 16.28 -3.80 9.82
C LEU A 30 16.97 -3.25 8.57
N SER A 31 16.20 -2.67 7.63
CA SER A 31 16.73 -2.19 6.37
C SER A 31 17.54 -0.89 6.48
N VAL A 32 17.44 -0.15 7.60
CA VAL A 32 18.31 0.99 7.88
C VAL A 32 19.80 0.61 7.81
N SER A 33 20.14 -0.62 8.20
CA SER A 33 21.52 -1.12 8.19
C SER A 33 22.12 -1.32 6.79
N PHE A 34 21.31 -1.34 5.73
CA PHE A 34 21.78 -1.36 4.35
C PHE A 34 22.22 0.05 3.96
N THR A 35 23.52 0.32 4.06
CA THR A 35 24.10 1.66 3.83
C THR A 35 24.51 1.90 2.37
N ASP A 36 24.83 0.84 1.63
CA ASP A 36 25.30 0.91 0.23
C ASP A 36 24.15 1.00 -0.79
N ARG A 37 23.10 1.78 -0.49
CA ARG A 37 21.82 1.74 -1.24
C ARG A 37 21.97 2.17 -2.70
N GLU A 38 22.89 3.07 -2.98
CA GLU A 38 23.16 3.58 -4.33
C GLU A 38 24.11 2.66 -5.13
N ALA A 39 24.70 1.64 -4.48
CA ALA A 39 25.59 0.69 -5.14
C ALA A 39 24.83 -0.38 -5.96
N TYR A 40 23.50 -0.44 -5.83
CA TYR A 40 22.65 -1.44 -6.48
C TYR A 40 21.75 -0.81 -7.54
N GLU A 41 21.51 -1.56 -8.61
CA GLU A 41 20.46 -1.24 -9.57
C GLU A 41 19.11 -1.73 -9.02
N TRP A 42 18.24 -0.79 -8.69
CA TRP A 42 16.88 -1.08 -8.23
C TRP A 42 15.89 -1.07 -9.38
N HIS A 43 14.89 -1.93 -9.33
CA HIS A 43 13.87 -1.97 -10.37
C HIS A 43 13.08 -0.63 -10.37
N PRO A 44 12.99 0.08 -11.51
CA PRO A 44 12.25 1.34 -11.59
C PRO A 44 10.76 1.02 -11.75
N LEU A 45 10.08 0.65 -10.66
CA LEU A 45 8.63 0.36 -10.71
C LEU A 45 7.74 1.60 -10.72
N GLU A 46 8.25 2.74 -10.27
CA GLU A 46 7.44 3.93 -10.06
C GLU A 46 8.12 5.15 -10.67
N THR A 47 7.32 5.98 -11.35
CA THR A 47 7.79 7.19 -12.05
C THR A 47 7.88 8.42 -11.15
N CYS A 48 7.43 8.30 -9.90
CA CYS A 48 7.39 9.37 -8.90
C CYS A 48 7.84 8.81 -7.54
N ARG A 49 8.54 9.63 -6.74
CA ARG A 49 8.88 9.36 -5.34
C ARG A 49 8.81 10.66 -4.52
N PRO A 50 8.66 10.60 -3.18
CA PRO A 50 8.65 11.79 -2.33
C PRO A 50 9.97 12.55 -2.39
N VAL A 51 9.92 13.86 -2.09
CA VAL A 51 11.09 14.77 -2.09
C VAL A 51 11.95 14.61 -0.80
N ARG A 52 11.79 13.51 -0.07
CA ARG A 52 12.42 13.28 1.25
C ARG A 52 13.58 12.28 1.14
N ASP A 53 14.42 12.24 2.17
CA ASP A 53 15.51 11.28 2.27
C ASP A 53 14.98 9.84 2.26
N LEU A 54 15.53 9.02 1.36
CA LEU A 54 15.15 7.62 1.17
C LEU A 54 15.83 6.78 2.26
N GLU A 55 15.25 6.83 3.46
CA GLU A 55 15.84 6.34 4.72
C GLU A 55 15.81 4.82 4.93
N ILE A 56 15.11 4.06 4.09
CA ILE A 56 14.97 2.60 4.19
C ILE A 56 15.13 1.93 2.82
N ILE A 57 15.39 0.62 2.82
CA ILE A 57 14.96 -0.25 1.72
C ILE A 57 13.56 -0.75 2.07
N GLY A 58 12.56 -0.23 1.37
CA GLY A 58 11.19 -0.70 1.49
C GLY A 58 10.93 -1.87 0.55
N HIS A 59 9.83 -2.59 0.79
CA HIS A 59 9.40 -3.70 -0.03
C HIS A 59 8.76 -3.24 -1.34
N GLY A 60 8.03 -2.12 -1.34
CA GLY A 60 7.43 -1.57 -2.56
C GLY A 60 6.15 -2.27 -3.05
N ASP A 61 5.67 -3.31 -2.35
CA ASP A 61 4.42 -4.01 -2.68
C ASP A 61 3.85 -4.76 -1.45
N LEU A 62 3.72 -4.06 -0.32
CA LEU A 62 3.19 -4.64 0.92
C LEU A 62 1.66 -4.83 0.85
N ALA A 63 1.25 -5.84 0.10
CA ALA A 63 -0.15 -6.24 -0.07
C ALA A 63 -0.46 -7.59 0.62
N PRO A 64 -1.75 -7.91 0.85
CA PRO A 64 -2.15 -9.16 1.49
C PRO A 64 -1.58 -10.42 0.83
N TRP A 65 -1.42 -10.42 -0.51
CA TRP A 65 -0.90 -11.57 -1.26
C TRP A 65 0.61 -11.77 -1.09
N ASN A 66 1.33 -10.74 -0.63
CA ASN A 66 2.76 -10.77 -0.36
C ASN A 66 3.10 -10.95 1.13
N MET A 67 2.07 -11.08 1.98
CA MET A 67 2.24 -11.33 3.42
C MET A 67 1.72 -12.71 3.80
N VAL A 68 2.53 -13.45 4.57
CA VAL A 68 2.18 -14.78 5.06
C VAL A 68 1.61 -14.67 6.46
N PHE A 69 0.40 -15.19 6.67
CA PHE A 69 -0.31 -15.14 7.94
C PHE A 69 -0.43 -16.50 8.64
N ASP A 70 -0.33 -16.49 9.97
CA ASP A 70 -0.84 -17.52 10.88
C ASP A 70 -1.95 -16.90 11.74
N GLY A 71 -3.20 -17.22 11.41
CA GLY A 71 -4.36 -16.50 11.95
C GLY A 71 -4.34 -15.03 11.56
N THR A 72 -4.18 -14.14 12.55
CA THR A 72 -4.04 -12.69 12.37
C THR A 72 -2.59 -12.22 12.35
N GLU A 73 -1.63 -13.09 12.65
CA GLU A 73 -0.22 -12.71 12.79
C GLU A 73 0.54 -12.85 11.48
N VAL A 74 1.28 -11.82 11.11
CA VAL A 74 2.23 -11.88 9.98
C VAL A 74 3.47 -12.65 10.41
N THR A 75 3.77 -13.73 9.70
CA THR A 75 4.93 -14.60 9.94
C THR A 75 6.00 -14.51 8.86
N GLY A 76 5.70 -13.84 7.74
CA GLY A 76 6.67 -13.63 6.67
C GLY A 76 6.19 -12.67 5.59
N VAL A 77 7.13 -12.17 4.79
CA VAL A 77 6.89 -11.30 3.64
C VAL A 77 7.70 -11.82 2.45
N ILE A 78 7.07 -11.89 1.29
CA ILE A 78 7.59 -12.47 0.04
C ILE A 78 7.43 -11.48 -1.11
N ASP A 79 8.03 -11.78 -2.26
CA ASP A 79 7.93 -10.98 -3.50
C ASP A 79 8.62 -9.61 -3.43
N TRP A 80 9.95 -9.66 -3.28
CA TRP A 80 10.82 -8.48 -3.10
C TRP A 80 11.28 -7.85 -4.42
N ASP A 81 10.69 -8.21 -5.56
CA ASP A 81 11.06 -7.68 -6.88
C ASP A 81 10.83 -6.15 -6.97
N ALA A 82 9.95 -5.64 -6.10
CA ALA A 82 9.64 -4.22 -5.96
C ALA A 82 10.51 -3.44 -4.97
N ALA A 83 11.44 -4.11 -4.30
CA ALA A 83 12.20 -3.51 -3.23
C ALA A 83 13.10 -2.37 -3.72
N GLY A 84 13.34 -1.40 -2.85
CA GLY A 84 14.32 -0.35 -3.11
C GLY A 84 14.27 0.82 -2.14
N PRO A 85 15.12 1.85 -2.36
CA PRO A 85 15.23 2.99 -1.47
C PRO A 85 13.94 3.81 -1.46
N MET A 86 13.32 4.01 -0.30
CA MET A 86 12.10 4.82 -0.17
C MET A 86 11.99 5.44 1.23
N THR A 87 10.98 6.28 1.43
CA THR A 87 10.59 6.73 2.78
C THR A 87 9.70 5.68 3.44
N ARG A 88 9.63 5.70 4.77
CA ARG A 88 8.70 4.84 5.52
C ARG A 88 7.24 5.08 5.15
N SER A 89 6.85 6.36 5.03
CA SER A 89 5.49 6.76 4.63
C SER A 89 5.14 6.23 3.24
N TRP A 90 6.09 6.24 2.31
CA TRP A 90 5.88 5.79 0.95
C TRP A 90 5.56 4.30 0.89
N ASP A 91 6.32 3.44 1.58
CA ASP A 91 6.03 2.00 1.57
C ASP A 91 4.70 1.70 2.27
N MET A 92 4.44 2.39 3.38
CA MET A 92 3.20 2.29 4.15
C MET A 92 1.97 2.81 3.40
N ALA A 93 2.14 3.71 2.43
CA ALA A 93 1.04 4.27 1.66
C ALA A 93 0.27 3.20 0.87
N TYR A 94 0.97 2.33 0.16
CA TYR A 94 0.31 1.25 -0.57
C TYR A 94 -0.23 0.17 0.36
N LEU A 95 0.47 -0.15 1.45
CA LEU A 95 -0.06 -1.02 2.50
C LEU A 95 -1.40 -0.48 3.02
N ALA A 96 -1.48 0.82 3.31
CA ALA A 96 -2.71 1.46 3.77
C ALA A 96 -3.85 1.33 2.75
N VAL A 97 -3.56 1.47 1.45
CA VAL A 97 -4.56 1.22 0.39
C VAL A 97 -5.18 -0.16 0.54
N GLN A 98 -4.36 -1.19 0.78
CA GLN A 98 -4.81 -2.59 0.85
C GLN A 98 -5.53 -2.95 2.16
N PHE A 99 -5.10 -2.41 3.31
CA PHE A 99 -5.58 -2.83 4.64
C PHE A 99 -6.52 -1.82 5.34
N VAL A 100 -6.57 -0.56 4.90
CA VAL A 100 -7.54 0.49 5.32
C VAL A 100 -8.72 0.61 4.33
N PRO A 101 -8.88 -0.39 3.45
CA PRO A 101 -9.45 -0.28 2.09
C PRO A 101 -9.79 1.14 1.59
N PHE A 102 -8.80 1.87 1.07
CA PHE A 102 -9.00 3.20 0.45
C PHE A 102 -9.72 3.18 -0.90
N HIS A 103 -10.03 2.02 -1.44
CA HIS A 103 -10.93 1.85 -2.57
C HIS A 103 -12.35 2.29 -2.13
N LEU A 104 -12.65 3.60 -2.13
CA LEU A 104 -13.97 4.12 -1.77
C LEU A 104 -14.88 4.03 -3.00
N GLY A 105 -15.53 2.88 -3.16
CA GLY A 105 -16.53 2.65 -4.21
C GLY A 105 -17.48 1.52 -3.85
N ASP A 106 -18.40 1.20 -4.75
CA ASP A 106 -19.48 0.22 -4.56
C ASP A 106 -18.99 -1.25 -4.42
N ASP A 107 -17.69 -1.51 -4.55
CA ASP A 107 -17.12 -2.85 -4.56
C ASP A 107 -16.13 -3.13 -3.42
N ILE A 108 -16.44 -2.63 -2.22
CA ILE A 108 -15.74 -3.05 -0.99
C ILE A 108 -15.98 -4.55 -0.67
N SER A 109 -17.03 -5.13 -1.25
CA SER A 109 -17.40 -6.54 -1.10
C SER A 109 -16.46 -7.48 -1.85
N SER A 110 -15.91 -7.08 -3.01
CA SER A 110 -14.78 -7.81 -3.63
C SER A 110 -13.57 -7.93 -2.71
N TRP A 111 -13.44 -7.00 -1.75
CA TRP A 111 -12.40 -7.02 -0.73
C TRP A 111 -12.80 -7.73 0.58
N GLY A 112 -14.01 -8.27 0.62
CA GLY A 112 -14.56 -9.01 1.77
C GLY A 112 -15.32 -8.17 2.79
N TRP A 113 -15.59 -6.88 2.52
CA TRP A 113 -16.36 -6.02 3.43
C TRP A 113 -17.83 -5.93 3.00
N ASP A 114 -18.75 -6.30 3.90
CA ASP A 114 -20.19 -6.09 3.68
C ASP A 114 -20.59 -4.61 3.83
N THR A 115 -19.92 -3.90 4.74
CA THR A 115 -20.11 -2.47 4.98
C THR A 115 -18.76 -1.77 5.09
N PRO A 116 -18.64 -0.50 4.67
CA PRO A 116 -17.37 0.21 4.78
C PRO A 116 -16.93 0.32 6.26
N PRO A 117 -15.67 -0.04 6.60
CA PRO A 117 -15.18 0.18 7.96
C PRO A 117 -14.98 1.67 8.24
N ASP A 118 -14.79 2.01 9.52
CA ASP A 118 -14.27 3.34 9.89
C ASP A 118 -12.81 3.45 9.44
N ARG A 119 -12.61 3.99 8.24
CA ARG A 119 -11.31 4.11 7.59
C ARG A 119 -10.38 5.07 8.32
N ARG A 120 -10.93 6.12 8.94
CA ARG A 120 -10.16 7.07 9.73
C ARG A 120 -9.59 6.38 10.97
N ALA A 121 -10.43 5.67 11.71
CA ALA A 121 -9.99 4.93 12.89
C ALA A 121 -8.97 3.83 12.54
N ARG A 122 -9.15 3.13 11.42
CA ARG A 122 -8.19 2.13 10.92
C ARG A 122 -6.87 2.75 10.48
N LEU A 123 -6.90 3.88 9.77
CA LEU A 123 -5.69 4.59 9.37
C LEU A 123 -4.89 5.04 10.59
N ALA A 124 -5.55 5.63 11.59
CA ALA A 124 -4.92 6.02 12.85
C ALA A 124 -4.29 4.82 13.54
N LEU A 125 -5.03 3.71 13.68
CA LEU A 125 -4.53 2.47 14.27
C LEU A 125 -3.29 1.93 13.53
N LEU A 126 -3.31 1.92 12.20
CA LEU A 126 -2.18 1.48 11.38
C LEU A 126 -0.93 2.35 11.64
N CYS A 127 -1.11 3.67 11.64
CA CYS A 127 -0.01 4.63 11.84
C CYS A 127 0.56 4.56 13.26
N ASP A 128 -0.30 4.42 14.26
CA ASP A 128 0.08 4.26 15.67
C ASP A 128 0.82 2.94 15.89
N ALA A 129 0.30 1.82 15.36
CA ALA A 129 0.90 0.50 15.49
C ALA A 129 2.27 0.40 14.81
N TYR A 130 2.49 1.15 13.73
CA TYR A 130 3.79 1.28 13.08
C TYR A 130 4.83 2.01 13.95
N GLY A 131 4.38 2.83 14.90
CA GLY A 131 5.24 3.63 15.78
C GLY A 131 5.19 5.13 15.48
N GLY A 132 4.04 5.65 15.07
CA GLY A 132 3.76 7.09 14.98
C GLY A 132 4.10 7.73 13.63
N LEU A 133 3.52 7.19 12.54
CA LEU A 133 3.51 7.91 11.26
C LEU A 133 2.42 9.00 11.27
N ASP A 134 2.64 10.07 10.52
CA ASP A 134 1.60 11.05 10.24
C ASP A 134 0.59 10.46 9.23
N PRO A 135 -0.70 10.29 9.60
CA PRO A 135 -1.74 9.85 8.67
C PRO A 135 -1.82 10.71 7.40
N GLN A 136 -1.51 12.01 7.50
CA GLN A 136 -1.51 12.91 6.35
C GLN A 136 -0.47 12.51 5.32
N ASP A 137 0.76 12.23 5.75
CA ASP A 137 1.84 11.78 4.87
C ASP A 137 1.47 10.47 4.16
N VAL A 138 0.88 9.52 4.88
CA VAL A 138 0.46 8.22 4.32
C VAL A 138 -0.63 8.39 3.25
N VAL A 139 -1.61 9.26 3.48
CA VAL A 139 -2.70 9.52 2.51
C VAL A 139 -2.19 10.27 1.29
N ASP A 140 -1.36 11.29 1.49
CA ASP A 140 -0.77 12.08 0.40
C ASP A 140 0.13 11.21 -0.49
N ASP A 141 1.00 10.42 0.13
CA ASP A 141 1.85 9.47 -0.57
C ASP A 141 0.99 8.42 -1.30
N ALA A 142 -0.12 7.96 -0.72
CA ALA A 142 -1.00 6.97 -1.37
C ALA A 142 -1.65 7.53 -2.63
N ILE A 143 -2.10 8.79 -2.62
CA ILE A 143 -2.67 9.44 -3.81
C ILE A 143 -1.62 9.49 -4.94
N VAL A 144 -0.42 9.96 -4.64
CA VAL A 144 0.66 10.07 -5.63
C VAL A 144 1.09 8.70 -6.14
N ARG A 145 1.22 7.72 -5.23
CA ARG A 145 1.68 6.37 -5.54
C ARG A 145 0.69 5.61 -6.42
N LEU A 146 -0.61 5.68 -6.13
CA LEU A 146 -1.66 5.10 -6.98
C LEU A 146 -1.67 5.73 -8.38
N GLN A 147 -1.50 7.05 -8.47
CA GLN A 147 -1.40 7.75 -9.75
C GLN A 147 -0.15 7.29 -10.55
N SER A 148 0.99 7.16 -9.87
CA SER A 148 2.26 6.69 -10.44
C SER A 148 2.14 5.26 -11.00
N ILE A 149 1.60 4.33 -10.21
CA ILE A 149 1.35 2.94 -10.63
C ILE A 149 0.42 2.89 -11.84
N GLY A 150 -0.70 3.63 -11.80
CA GLY A 150 -1.65 3.68 -12.91
C GLY A 150 -1.03 4.21 -14.21
N MET A 151 -0.17 5.24 -14.13
CA MET A 151 0.54 5.77 -15.29
C MET A 151 1.63 4.83 -15.79
N PHE A 152 2.38 4.18 -14.90
CA PHE A 152 3.37 3.15 -15.24
C PHE A 152 2.73 2.02 -16.04
N LEU A 153 1.63 1.44 -15.52
CA LEU A 153 0.90 0.39 -16.21
C LEU A 153 0.39 0.85 -17.57
N ARG A 154 -0.16 2.07 -17.66
CA ARG A 154 -0.64 2.62 -18.94
C ARG A 154 0.48 2.76 -19.97
N GLN A 155 1.68 3.16 -19.57
CA GLN A 155 2.83 3.26 -20.47
C GLN A 155 3.25 1.89 -20.99
N HIS A 156 3.37 0.88 -20.12
CA HIS A 156 3.72 -0.48 -20.53
C HIS A 156 2.65 -1.14 -21.40
N ILE A 157 1.37 -0.94 -21.06
CA ILE A 157 0.23 -1.39 -21.89
C ILE A 157 0.29 -0.76 -23.28
N LYS A 158 0.54 0.55 -23.37
CA LYS A 158 0.65 1.27 -24.64
C LYS A 158 1.86 0.78 -25.46
N ALA A 159 2.96 0.42 -24.79
CA ALA A 159 4.15 -0.14 -25.43
C ALA A 159 3.97 -1.59 -25.91
N GLY A 160 2.87 -2.27 -25.54
CA GLY A 160 2.62 -3.65 -25.93
C GLY A 160 3.51 -4.65 -25.19
N ASP A 161 3.97 -4.33 -23.98
CA ASP A 161 4.81 -5.21 -23.19
C ASP A 161 4.04 -6.48 -22.76
N PRO A 162 4.45 -7.68 -23.21
CA PRO A 162 3.70 -8.91 -22.95
C PRO A 162 3.64 -9.29 -21.46
N ARG A 163 4.54 -8.74 -20.63
CA ARG A 163 4.52 -8.95 -19.17
C ARG A 163 3.30 -8.33 -18.50
N PHE A 164 2.66 -7.35 -19.15
CA PHE A 164 1.53 -6.58 -18.61
C PHE A 164 0.18 -6.97 -19.25
N GLU A 165 0.10 -8.13 -19.91
CA GLU A 165 -1.11 -8.57 -20.61
C GLU A 165 -2.30 -8.80 -19.66
N VAL A 166 -2.05 -9.31 -18.46
CA VAL A 166 -3.09 -9.48 -17.42
C VAL A 166 -3.64 -8.11 -16.99
N GLN A 167 -2.73 -7.19 -16.65
CA GLN A 167 -3.04 -5.82 -16.24
C GLN A 167 -3.81 -5.07 -17.35
N ARG A 168 -3.47 -5.32 -18.62
CA ARG A 168 -4.20 -4.79 -19.78
C ARG A 168 -5.63 -5.33 -19.86
N ARG A 169 -5.77 -6.65 -19.82
CA ARG A 169 -7.07 -7.35 -19.95
C ARG A 169 -8.03 -6.92 -18.86
N GLU A 170 -7.52 -6.79 -17.64
CA GLU A 170 -8.30 -6.45 -16.45
C GLU A 170 -8.35 -4.94 -16.17
N ARG A 171 -7.70 -4.12 -17.01
CA ARG A 171 -7.70 -2.65 -16.93
C ARG A 171 -7.23 -2.12 -15.56
N HIS A 172 -6.19 -2.74 -15.00
CA HIS A 172 -5.63 -2.34 -13.71
C HIS A 172 -5.19 -0.87 -13.69
N ASP A 173 -4.68 -0.35 -14.82
CA ASP A 173 -4.33 1.08 -14.96
C ASP A 173 -5.51 2.00 -14.61
N ARG A 174 -6.72 1.65 -15.07
CA ARG A 174 -7.93 2.43 -14.77
C ARG A 174 -8.33 2.29 -13.31
N GLY A 175 -8.18 1.10 -12.73
CA GLY A 175 -8.46 0.85 -11.32
C GLY A 175 -7.60 1.74 -10.41
N PHE A 176 -6.29 1.75 -10.63
CA PHE A 176 -5.36 2.58 -9.84
C PHE A 176 -5.63 4.08 -9.98
N LEU A 177 -5.90 4.57 -11.19
CA LEU A 177 -6.18 5.99 -11.42
C LEU A 177 -7.54 6.43 -10.84
N ALA A 178 -8.55 5.55 -10.89
CA ALA A 178 -9.83 5.80 -10.25
C ALA A 178 -9.67 5.83 -8.72
N ALA A 179 -8.90 4.90 -8.15
CA ALA A 179 -8.60 4.88 -6.73
C ALA A 179 -7.84 6.14 -6.29
N ALA A 180 -6.84 6.59 -7.07
CA ALA A 180 -6.11 7.83 -6.79
C ALA A 180 -7.04 9.05 -6.77
N ALA A 181 -7.88 9.20 -7.81
CA ALA A 181 -8.82 10.31 -7.91
C ALA A 181 -9.86 10.31 -6.78
N ASN A 182 -10.35 9.13 -6.43
CA ASN A 182 -11.32 8.96 -5.37
C ASN A 182 -10.72 9.25 -3.99
N LEU A 183 -9.52 8.74 -3.70
CA LEU A 183 -8.81 9.03 -2.45
C LEU A 183 -8.53 10.53 -2.32
N ALA A 184 -8.11 11.20 -3.41
CA ALA A 184 -7.91 12.64 -3.43
C ALA A 184 -9.21 13.42 -3.14
N ALA A 185 -10.35 12.99 -3.69
CA ALA A 185 -11.64 13.64 -3.46
C ALA A 185 -12.17 13.51 -2.02
N HIS A 186 -11.70 12.51 -1.26
CA HIS A 186 -12.13 12.23 0.12
C HIS A 186 -10.99 12.39 1.13
N ARG A 187 -9.87 12.97 0.71
CA ARG A 187 -8.68 13.15 1.53
C ARG A 187 -9.01 13.82 2.86
N ASP A 188 -9.69 14.97 2.80
CA ASP A 188 -9.98 15.75 3.99
C ASP A 188 -10.95 15.03 4.93
N SER A 189 -11.89 14.24 4.41
CA SER A 189 -12.79 13.46 5.27
C SER A 189 -12.11 12.27 5.94
N LEU A 190 -10.98 11.79 5.41
CA LEU A 190 -10.15 10.79 6.07
C LEU A 190 -9.29 11.38 7.19
N LEU A 191 -8.94 12.67 7.11
CA LEU A 191 -7.99 13.32 8.01
C LEU A 191 -8.65 14.22 9.07
N ASP A 192 -9.79 14.83 8.75
CA ASP A 192 -10.46 15.79 9.63
C ASP A 192 -11.46 15.11 10.58
N PRO A 193 -11.25 15.16 11.91
CA PRO A 193 -12.20 14.62 12.87
C PRO A 193 -13.62 15.21 12.77
N GLU A 194 -13.79 16.44 12.27
CA GLU A 194 -15.04 17.21 12.26
C GLU A 194 -15.89 17.05 10.99
N SER A 195 -15.40 16.38 9.95
CA SER A 195 -16.00 16.34 8.61
C SER A 195 -17.22 15.39 8.41
N ARG A 196 -18.04 15.11 9.44
CA ARG A 196 -19.18 14.18 9.33
C ARG A 196 -20.47 14.83 8.84
#